data_AF-A0A1V5XTD5-F1
#
_entry.id   AF-A0A1V5XTD5-F1
#
_cell.length_a   1.000
_cell.length_b   1.000
_cell.length_c   1.000
_cell.angle_alpha   90.00
_cell.angle_beta   90.00
_cell.angle_gamma   90.00
#
_symmetry.space_group_name_H-M   'P 1'
#
loop_
_entity.id
_entity.type
_entity.pdbx_description
1 polymer ?
#
loop_
_entity_poly.entity_id
_entity_poly.type
_entity_poly.pdbx_seq_one_letter_code
_entity_poly.pdbx_strand_id
1 'polypeptide(L)'
;MARRLSTLWIPLGFFTLVGCSKPVQVHLTDTEGRHFEASCKDSSCALIGAGEANPSASQPKGAKAAFVLHTASRLMAVCEVWVQGGAHGTHPADCRALTCQHDRDCPWTKGLSTGTCTHGLCIEPSSEITNEDAVLLCLAGTGAPRGTTQQIERHALGNACATPCVVPSVCRQP
;
A
#
# COMPACT_ATOMS: atom_id res chain seq x y z
N MET A 1 -10.50 20.06 -74.48
CA MET A 1 -9.20 20.06 -73.78
C MET A 1 -9.45 19.75 -72.31
N ALA A 2 -9.13 18.54 -71.87
CA ALA A 2 -9.35 18.07 -70.50
C ALA A 2 -8.15 18.43 -69.62
N ARG A 3 -8.38 19.09 -68.47
CA ARG A 3 -7.38 19.25 -67.41
C ARG A 3 -7.77 18.39 -66.22
N ARG A 4 -6.88 17.46 -65.88
CA ARG A 4 -7.00 16.45 -64.81
C ARG A 4 -6.97 17.11 -63.43
N LEU A 5 -7.90 16.71 -62.55
CA LEU A 5 -7.80 16.94 -61.10
C LEU A 5 -6.86 15.90 -60.50
N SER A 6 -5.80 16.36 -59.83
CA SER A 6 -4.92 15.51 -59.03
C SER A 6 -5.39 15.53 -57.58
N THR A 7 -5.92 14.40 -57.13
CA THR A 7 -6.37 14.15 -55.74
C THR A 7 -5.13 13.88 -54.88
N LEU A 8 -4.74 14.84 -54.03
CA LEU A 8 -3.74 14.61 -52.98
C LEU A 8 -4.37 13.80 -51.84
N TRP A 9 -3.96 12.55 -51.71
CA TRP A 9 -4.23 11.73 -50.52
C TRP A 9 -3.18 12.05 -49.45
N ILE A 10 -3.61 12.65 -48.34
CA ILE A 10 -2.80 12.81 -47.13
C ILE A 10 -3.09 11.60 -46.23
N PRO A 11 -2.16 10.66 -46.02
CA PRO A 11 -2.35 9.63 -45.02
C PRO A 11 -2.23 10.28 -43.64
N LEU A 12 -3.33 10.30 -42.89
CA LEU A 12 -3.31 10.54 -41.45
C LEU A 12 -2.58 9.36 -40.79
N GLY A 13 -1.26 9.49 -40.64
CA GLY A 13 -0.44 8.59 -39.83
C GLY A 13 -0.81 8.75 -38.37
N PHE A 14 -1.60 7.81 -37.85
CA PHE A 14 -1.81 7.61 -36.42
C PHE A 14 -0.48 7.19 -35.78
N PHE A 15 0.26 8.15 -35.21
CA PHE A 15 1.35 7.85 -34.30
C PHE A 15 0.77 7.44 -32.94
N THR A 16 0.57 6.14 -32.73
CA THR A 16 0.36 5.60 -31.38
C THR A 16 1.71 5.64 -30.64
N LEU A 17 1.96 6.73 -29.90
CA LEU A 17 3.03 6.78 -28.91
C LEU A 17 2.65 5.83 -27.76
N VAL A 18 2.99 4.54 -27.93
CA VAL A 18 2.96 3.57 -26.82
C VAL A 18 4.14 3.90 -25.92
N GLY A 19 3.95 4.86 -25.02
CA GLY A 19 4.90 5.21 -23.98
C GLY A 19 4.98 4.08 -22.97
N CYS A 20 5.89 3.13 -23.18
CA CYS A 20 6.26 2.17 -22.14
C CYS A 20 6.97 2.92 -21.00
N SER A 21 6.23 3.24 -19.94
CA SER A 21 6.75 3.70 -18.66
C SER A 21 7.66 2.60 -18.07
N LYS A 22 8.91 2.96 -17.76
CA LYS A 22 9.83 2.05 -17.07
C LYS A 22 9.39 1.93 -15.61
N PRO A 23 9.44 0.72 -15.02
CA PRO A 23 9.18 0.57 -13.59
C PRO A 23 10.20 1.38 -12.78
N VAL A 24 9.75 2.09 -11.76
CA VAL A 24 10.59 2.80 -10.80
C VAL A 24 10.68 1.97 -9.54
N GLN A 25 11.86 1.94 -8.94
CA GLN A 25 12.07 1.30 -7.65
C GLN A 25 11.86 2.29 -6.52
N VAL A 26 11.15 1.86 -5.48
CA VAL A 26 10.88 2.65 -4.27
C VAL A 26 11.36 1.84 -3.07
N HIS A 27 12.10 2.48 -2.18
CA HIS A 27 12.52 1.90 -0.91
C HIS A 27 11.46 2.20 0.15
N LEU A 28 10.94 1.16 0.77
CA LEU A 28 9.87 1.25 1.75
C LEU A 28 10.40 0.86 3.12
N THR A 29 9.92 1.52 4.16
CA THR A 29 10.20 1.15 5.55
C THR A 29 8.89 1.08 6.30
N ASP A 30 8.60 -0.04 6.95
CA ASP A 30 7.40 -0.14 7.78
C ASP A 30 7.63 0.37 9.21
N THR A 31 6.56 0.38 9.98
CA THR A 31 6.59 0.85 11.37
C THR A 31 7.35 -0.06 12.35
N GLU A 32 7.74 -1.26 11.95
CA GLU A 32 8.64 -2.12 12.72
C GLU A 32 10.10 -1.93 12.32
N GLY A 33 10.38 -1.01 11.39
CA GLY A 33 11.72 -0.74 10.87
C GLY A 33 12.18 -1.76 9.83
N ARG A 34 11.29 -2.58 9.27
CA ARG A 34 11.62 -3.50 8.20
C ARG A 34 11.73 -2.75 6.88
N HIS A 35 12.74 -3.07 6.10
CA HIS A 35 13.00 -2.45 4.81
C HIS A 35 12.57 -3.36 3.67
N PHE A 36 11.94 -2.76 2.66
CA PHE A 36 11.47 -3.45 1.46
C PHE A 36 11.83 -2.65 0.21
N GLU A 37 11.87 -3.33 -0.92
CA GLU A 37 11.89 -2.69 -2.23
C GLU A 37 10.58 -2.96 -2.95
N ALA A 38 10.04 -1.95 -3.62
CA ALA A 38 8.86 -2.08 -4.47
C ALA A 38 9.19 -1.66 -5.90
N SER A 39 8.66 -2.41 -6.87
CA SER A 39 8.62 -2.02 -8.27
C SER A 39 7.27 -1.38 -8.55
N CYS A 40 7.28 -0.10 -8.89
CA CYS A 40 6.09 0.65 -9.24
C CYS A 40 6.05 0.92 -10.74
N LYS A 41 4.95 0.53 -11.39
CA LYS A 41 4.68 0.80 -12.80
C LYS A 41 3.22 1.21 -12.97
N ASP A 42 3.03 2.25 -13.77
CA ASP A 42 1.73 2.87 -14.05
C ASP A 42 1.04 3.29 -12.75
N SER A 43 0.09 2.50 -12.26
CA SER A 43 -0.66 2.78 -11.03
C SER A 43 -0.63 1.61 -10.04
N SER A 44 0.42 0.78 -10.11
CA SER A 44 0.58 -0.40 -9.27
C SER A 44 2.00 -0.53 -8.77
N CYS A 45 2.13 -0.93 -7.52
CA CYS A 45 3.41 -1.24 -6.89
C CYS A 45 3.37 -2.66 -6.35
N ALA A 46 4.44 -3.41 -6.56
CA ALA A 46 4.60 -4.76 -6.02
C ALA A 46 5.95 -4.89 -5.32
N LEU A 47 5.98 -5.59 -4.19
CA LEU A 47 7.22 -5.84 -3.45
C LEU A 47 8.15 -6.76 -4.25
N ILE A 48 9.45 -6.51 -4.15
CA ILE A 48 10.53 -7.28 -4.77
C ILE A 48 11.34 -7.93 -3.66
N GLY A 49 11.55 -9.24 -3.73
CA GLY A 49 12.57 -9.92 -2.92
C GLY A 49 12.42 -9.72 -1.40
N ALA A 50 11.18 -9.55 -0.91
CA ALA A 50 10.94 -9.39 0.51
C ALA A 50 11.39 -10.65 1.28
N GLY A 51 11.87 -10.47 2.51
CA GLY A 51 12.42 -11.52 3.35
C GLY A 51 11.40 -12.59 3.79
N GLU A 52 11.72 -13.32 4.86
CA GLU A 52 10.84 -14.36 5.38
C GLU A 52 9.62 -13.76 6.09
N ALA A 53 8.42 -14.05 5.58
CA ALA A 53 7.15 -13.67 6.19
C ALA A 53 6.65 -14.77 7.13
N ASN A 54 5.92 -14.40 8.18
CA ASN A 54 5.35 -15.29 9.18
C ASN A 54 3.92 -14.86 9.57
N PRO A 55 2.93 -15.04 8.66
CA PRO A 55 1.55 -14.64 8.91
C PRO A 55 0.98 -15.37 10.13
N SER A 56 0.22 -14.67 10.99
CA SER A 56 -0.31 -15.25 12.23
C SER A 56 -1.37 -16.34 12.03
N ALA A 57 -2.08 -16.32 10.90
CA ALA A 57 -3.06 -17.34 10.54
C ALA A 57 -2.39 -18.70 10.27
N SER A 58 -3.12 -19.79 10.53
CA SER A 58 -2.62 -21.15 10.21
C SER A 58 -2.38 -21.32 8.71
N GLN A 59 -1.23 -21.89 8.34
CA GLN A 59 -0.83 -22.10 6.95
C GLN A 59 -1.82 -23.00 6.19
N PRO A 60 -2.46 -22.49 5.11
CA PRO A 60 -3.23 -23.34 4.21
C PRO A 60 -2.32 -24.33 3.47
N LYS A 61 -2.85 -25.53 3.18
CA LYS A 61 -2.08 -26.58 2.47
C LYS A 61 -1.57 -26.08 1.12
N GLY A 62 -0.25 -26.06 0.95
CA GLY A 62 0.40 -25.65 -0.30
C GLY A 62 0.54 -24.14 -0.48
N ALA A 63 0.14 -23.33 0.51
CA ALA A 63 0.40 -21.89 0.50
C ALA A 63 1.83 -21.57 0.93
N LYS A 64 2.35 -20.44 0.46
CA LYS A 64 3.68 -19.93 0.83
C LYS A 64 3.53 -18.59 1.54
N ALA A 65 4.32 -18.37 2.58
CA ALA A 65 4.36 -17.07 3.24
C ALA A 65 5.01 -16.05 2.30
N ALA A 66 4.46 -14.85 2.24
CA ALA A 66 5.02 -13.74 1.49
C ALA A 66 4.62 -12.41 2.12
N PHE A 67 5.38 -11.36 1.79
CA PHE A 67 4.96 -9.99 2.02
C PHE A 67 4.20 -9.46 0.81
N VAL A 68 3.13 -8.72 1.05
CA VAL A 68 2.39 -7.99 0.01
C VAL A 68 2.24 -6.53 0.40
N LEU A 69 2.28 -5.66 -0.60
CA LEU A 69 1.87 -4.27 -0.43
C LEU A 69 0.34 -4.24 -0.38
N HIS A 70 -0.18 -3.67 0.70
CA HIS A 70 -1.62 -3.57 0.95
C HIS A 70 -2.03 -2.11 1.07
N THR A 71 -3.13 -1.77 0.43
CA THR A 71 -3.81 -0.48 0.64
C THR A 71 -5.04 -0.80 1.47
N ALA A 72 -4.96 -0.57 2.78
CA ALA A 72 -6.06 -0.88 3.70
C ALA A 72 -7.29 -0.01 3.39
N SER A 73 -7.10 1.30 3.50
CA SER A 73 -7.98 2.29 2.90
C SER A 73 -7.19 3.58 2.69
N ARG A 74 -7.01 4.38 3.75
CA ARG A 74 -6.17 5.58 3.68
C ARG A 74 -4.71 5.29 3.95
N LEU A 75 -4.39 4.27 4.74
CA LEU A 75 -2.99 3.91 5.02
C LEU A 75 -2.47 2.85 4.04
N MET A 76 -1.22 3.04 3.64
CA MET A 76 -0.47 2.00 2.95
C MET A 76 0.30 1.15 3.96
N ALA A 77 0.30 -0.16 3.76
CA ALA A 77 0.92 -1.10 4.67
C ALA A 77 1.63 -2.23 3.91
N VAL A 78 2.53 -2.91 4.59
CA VAL A 78 3.05 -4.21 4.19
C VAL A 78 2.41 -5.27 5.08
N CYS A 79 1.84 -6.30 4.48
CA CYS A 79 1.20 -7.40 5.20
C CYS A 79 1.92 -8.71 4.96
N GLU A 80 2.02 -9.51 6.01
CA GLU A 80 2.41 -10.91 5.93
C GLU A 80 1.18 -11.74 5.56
N VAL A 81 1.27 -12.50 4.47
CA VAL A 81 0.14 -13.29 3.96
C VAL A 81 0.55 -14.69 3.54
N TRP A 82 -0.41 -15.60 3.52
CA TRP A 82 -0.30 -16.88 2.83
C TRP A 82 -0.77 -16.71 1.38
N VAL A 83 0.11 -17.00 0.42
CA VAL A 83 -0.19 -16.94 -1.02
C VAL A 83 -0.42 -18.33 -1.58
N GLN A 84 -1.53 -18.51 -2.30
CA GLN A 84 -1.86 -19.75 -3.02
C GLN A 84 -2.31 -19.40 -4.45
N GLY A 85 -1.54 -19.84 -5.45
CA GLY A 85 -1.88 -19.61 -6.87
C GLY A 85 -2.04 -18.14 -7.27
N GLY A 86 -1.43 -17.20 -6.52
CA GLY A 86 -1.54 -15.75 -6.72
C GLY A 86 -2.61 -15.06 -5.87
N ALA A 87 -3.53 -15.83 -5.28
CA ALA A 87 -4.50 -15.32 -4.32
C ALA A 87 -3.88 -15.22 -2.92
N HIS A 88 -4.30 -14.22 -2.17
CA HIS A 88 -3.94 -14.02 -0.77
C HIS A 88 -5.08 -13.29 -0.05
N GLY A 89 -5.22 -13.55 1.24
CA GLY A 89 -6.04 -12.75 2.14
C GLY A 89 -5.13 -11.95 3.07
N THR A 90 -5.46 -10.69 3.32
CA THR A 90 -4.80 -9.87 4.33
C THR A 90 -5.59 -9.92 5.62
N HIS A 91 -4.88 -9.93 6.75
CA HIS A 91 -5.47 -9.73 8.06
C HIS A 91 -4.83 -8.48 8.66
N PRO A 92 -5.59 -7.49 9.14
CA PRO A 92 -5.00 -6.22 9.60
C PRO A 92 -3.96 -6.37 10.70
N ALA A 93 -4.04 -7.45 11.50
CA ALA A 93 -3.04 -7.76 12.53
C ALA A 93 -1.66 -8.17 11.98
N ASP A 94 -1.61 -8.69 10.76
CA ASP A 94 -0.39 -9.10 10.06
C ASP A 94 0.19 -7.96 9.20
N CYS A 95 -0.39 -6.76 9.29
CA CYS A 95 0.00 -5.60 8.50
C CYS A 95 0.73 -4.57 9.35
N ARG A 96 1.70 -3.88 8.74
CA ARG A 96 2.43 -2.75 9.31
C ARG A 96 2.38 -1.57 8.37
N ALA A 97 1.95 -0.42 8.89
CA ALA A 97 1.87 0.79 8.09
C ALA A 97 3.26 1.19 7.60
N LEU A 98 3.31 1.80 6.41
CA LEU A 98 4.54 2.32 5.83
C LEU A 98 4.86 3.69 6.40
N THR A 99 6.11 3.86 6.81
CA THR A 99 6.68 5.13 7.26
C THR A 99 7.38 5.85 6.11
N CYS A 100 7.46 7.17 6.20
CA CYS A 100 8.10 8.00 5.20
C CYS A 100 8.71 9.26 5.82
N GLN A 101 9.67 9.84 5.11
CA GLN A 101 10.15 11.20 5.39
C GLN A 101 9.71 12.18 4.28
N HIS A 102 9.54 11.67 3.06
CA HIS A 102 9.21 12.43 1.86
C HIS A 102 8.19 11.67 1.03
N ASP A 103 7.44 12.38 0.18
CA ASP A 103 6.44 11.79 -0.74
C ASP A 103 7.00 10.69 -1.65
N ARG A 104 8.27 10.81 -2.04
CA ARG A 104 8.96 9.81 -2.89
C ARG A 104 9.24 8.48 -2.18
N ASP A 105 9.19 8.46 -0.85
CA ASP A 105 9.40 7.24 -0.05
C ASP A 105 8.13 6.38 -0.04
N CYS A 106 7.01 6.92 -0.51
CA CYS A 106 5.73 6.24 -0.55
C CYS A 106 5.44 5.66 -1.93
N PRO A 107 4.80 4.47 -1.99
CA PRO A 107 4.27 3.97 -3.24
C PRO A 107 3.22 4.96 -3.75
N TRP A 108 3.23 5.25 -5.04
CA TRP A 108 2.18 6.05 -5.63
C TRP A 108 0.95 5.20 -5.93
N THR A 109 -0.19 5.85 -5.95
CA THR A 109 -1.49 5.21 -6.12
C THR A 109 -2.18 5.69 -7.40
N LYS A 110 -3.42 5.25 -7.64
CA LYS A 110 -4.10 5.50 -8.91
C LYS A 110 -4.30 7.00 -9.15
N GLY A 111 -3.77 7.48 -10.28
CA GLY A 111 -3.93 8.86 -10.73
C GLY A 111 -2.93 9.85 -10.14
N LEU A 112 -1.99 9.39 -9.29
CA LEU A 112 -0.91 10.22 -8.77
C LEU A 112 0.43 9.83 -9.40
N SER A 113 1.27 10.82 -9.67
CA SER A 113 2.65 10.63 -10.16
C SER A 113 3.64 10.36 -9.04
N THR A 114 3.26 10.62 -7.79
CA THR A 114 4.07 10.44 -6.58
C THR A 114 3.19 9.93 -5.44
N GLY A 115 3.80 9.21 -4.49
CA GLY A 115 3.12 8.87 -3.24
C GLY A 115 2.85 10.12 -2.40
N THR A 116 2.12 9.95 -1.30
CA THR A 116 1.84 11.04 -0.35
C THR A 116 2.33 10.65 1.04
N CYS A 117 3.23 11.45 1.60
CA CYS A 117 3.73 11.30 2.95
C CYS A 117 3.03 12.33 3.86
N THR A 118 2.33 11.86 4.89
CA THR A 118 1.63 12.74 5.83
C THR A 118 1.89 12.27 7.25
N HIS A 119 2.41 13.17 8.08
CA HIS A 119 2.79 12.88 9.47
C HIS A 119 3.70 11.64 9.62
N GLY A 120 4.59 11.42 8.64
CA GLY A 120 5.53 10.31 8.65
C GLY A 120 4.95 8.95 8.23
N LEU A 121 3.72 8.92 7.71
CA LEU A 121 3.07 7.72 7.19
C LEU A 121 2.68 7.89 5.72
N CYS A 122 2.77 6.79 4.96
CA CYS A 122 2.31 6.76 3.58
C CYS A 122 0.80 6.62 3.51
N ILE A 123 0.17 7.55 2.80
CA ILE A 123 -1.29 7.63 2.69
C ILE A 123 -1.78 7.62 1.24
N GLU A 124 -3.00 7.11 1.06
CA GLU A 124 -3.85 7.32 -0.11
C GLU A 124 -4.84 8.46 0.23
N PRO A 125 -4.58 9.70 -0.24
CA PRO A 125 -5.38 10.86 0.14
C PRO A 125 -6.81 10.81 -0.38
N SER A 126 -7.11 10.01 -1.41
CA SER A 126 -8.46 9.89 -1.97
C SER A 126 -9.37 8.92 -1.22
N SER A 127 -8.81 7.98 -0.44
CA SER A 127 -9.58 6.98 0.31
C SER A 127 -10.10 7.51 1.63
N GLU A 128 -11.25 7.04 2.11
CA GLU A 128 -11.77 7.40 3.44
C GLU A 128 -11.02 6.68 4.57
N ILE A 129 -11.13 7.18 5.80
CA ILE A 129 -10.60 6.48 6.99
C ILE A 129 -11.61 5.41 7.43
N THR A 130 -11.14 4.20 7.65
CA THR A 130 -11.94 3.03 8.03
C THR A 130 -11.44 2.39 9.33
N ASN A 131 -12.18 1.39 9.82
CA ASN A 131 -11.75 0.59 10.98
C ASN A 131 -10.40 -0.10 10.76
N GLU A 132 -10.06 -0.43 9.51
CA GLU A 132 -8.77 -1.07 9.21
C GLU A 132 -7.60 -0.11 9.44
N ASP A 133 -7.76 1.17 9.09
CA ASP A 133 -6.75 2.19 9.37
C ASP A 133 -6.55 2.37 10.89
N ALA A 134 -7.63 2.31 11.68
CA ALA A 134 -7.54 2.37 13.12
C ALA A 134 -6.76 1.18 13.71
N VAL A 135 -6.99 -0.04 13.21
CA VAL A 135 -6.23 -1.23 13.62
C VAL A 135 -4.76 -1.09 13.23
N LEU A 136 -4.48 -0.65 12.01
CA LEU A 136 -3.11 -0.42 11.53
C LEU A 136 -2.37 0.57 12.42
N LEU A 137 -2.95 1.75 12.69
CA LEU A 137 -2.32 2.77 13.54
C LEU A 137 -2.09 2.28 14.96
N CYS A 138 -3.03 1.53 15.51
CA CYS A 138 -2.89 0.89 16.80
C CYS A 138 -1.71 -0.09 16.86
N LEU A 139 -1.46 -0.83 15.78
CA LEU A 139 -0.38 -1.82 15.67
C LEU A 139 0.92 -1.25 15.08
N ALA A 140 0.91 0.00 14.58
CA ALA A 140 1.96 0.66 13.81
C ALA A 140 3.26 0.96 14.57
N GLY A 141 3.70 0.14 15.53
CA GLY A 141 4.99 0.33 16.21
C GLY A 141 5.25 -0.58 17.40
N THR A 142 4.40 -1.56 17.63
CA THR A 142 4.72 -2.74 18.43
C THR A 142 3.69 -3.79 18.05
N GLY A 143 4.10 -4.94 17.50
CA GLY A 143 3.27 -6.13 17.57
C GLY A 143 2.67 -6.27 18.99
N ALA A 144 1.44 -6.75 19.09
CA ALA A 144 0.78 -6.87 20.39
C ALA A 144 1.60 -7.74 21.36
N PRO A 145 1.86 -7.35 22.63
CA PRO A 145 2.11 -6.04 23.24
C PRO A 145 3.50 -5.94 23.92
N ARG A 146 4.01 -4.70 24.15
CA ARG A 146 4.74 -4.32 25.39
C ARG A 146 4.58 -2.82 25.71
N GLY A 147 3.45 -2.45 26.32
CA GLY A 147 3.28 -1.37 27.30
C GLY A 147 4.02 -0.03 27.17
N THR A 148 4.36 0.47 25.97
CA THR A 148 5.05 1.75 25.83
C THR A 148 4.05 2.91 25.68
N THR A 149 4.51 4.13 26.03
CA THR A 149 3.75 5.38 25.93
C THR A 149 3.14 5.62 24.54
N GLN A 150 3.85 5.22 23.47
CA GLN A 150 3.34 5.30 22.09
C GLN A 150 2.12 4.42 21.85
N GLN A 151 2.03 3.27 22.54
CA GLN A 151 0.88 2.38 22.45
C GLN A 151 -0.37 3.02 23.06
N ILE A 152 -0.19 3.79 24.14
CA ILE A 152 -1.25 4.58 24.80
C ILE A 152 -1.70 5.74 23.91
N GLU A 153 -0.77 6.47 23.30
CA GLU A 153 -1.08 7.58 22.38
C GLU A 153 -1.83 7.10 21.12
N ARG A 154 -1.51 5.91 20.62
CA ARG A 154 -2.19 5.31 19.46
C ARG A 154 -3.52 4.67 19.81
N HIS A 155 -3.65 4.09 21.00
CA HIS A 155 -4.95 3.73 21.56
C HIS A 155 -5.84 4.98 21.71
N ALA A 156 -5.28 6.13 22.10
CA ALA A 156 -6.00 7.40 22.15
C ALA A 156 -6.42 7.92 20.74
N LEU A 157 -5.62 7.68 19.70
CA LEU A 157 -6.02 7.90 18.30
C LEU A 157 -7.14 6.94 17.85
N GLY A 158 -7.07 5.67 18.27
CA GLY A 158 -8.18 4.72 18.14
C GLY A 158 -9.42 5.10 18.97
N ASN A 159 -9.29 6.00 19.95
CA ASN A 159 -10.44 6.58 20.68
C ASN A 159 -11.05 7.81 19.96
N ALA A 160 -10.39 8.32 18.91
CA ALA A 160 -10.92 9.34 18.02
C ALA A 160 -11.71 8.74 16.83
N CYS A 161 -12.05 7.45 16.87
CA CYS A 161 -12.96 6.83 15.90
C CYS A 161 -14.33 7.53 15.96
N ALA A 162 -14.94 7.74 14.79
CA ALA A 162 -16.25 8.38 14.66
C ALA A 162 -17.33 7.74 15.56
N THR A 163 -18.35 8.53 15.92
CA THR A 163 -19.33 8.18 16.96
C THR A 163 -20.31 7.08 16.51
N PRO A 164 -20.49 5.99 17.29
CA PRO A 164 -19.82 5.68 18.56
C PRO A 164 -18.43 5.08 18.35
N CYS A 165 -17.46 5.58 19.13
CA CYS A 165 -16.10 5.08 19.09
C CYS A 165 -16.02 3.66 19.66
N VAL A 166 -15.77 2.67 18.80
CA VAL A 166 -15.60 1.26 19.19
C VAL A 166 -14.17 0.83 18.88
N VAL A 167 -13.35 0.68 19.91
CA VAL A 167 -11.97 0.19 19.76
C VAL A 167 -11.99 -1.30 19.38
N PRO A 168 -11.32 -1.70 18.28
CA PRO A 168 -11.19 -3.11 17.88
C PRO A 168 -10.55 -3.95 18.99
N SER A 169 -11.00 -5.21 19.15
CA SER A 169 -10.52 -6.09 20.23
C SER A 169 -9.00 -6.28 20.24
N VAL A 170 -8.39 -6.39 19.06
CA VAL A 170 -6.92 -6.49 18.88
C VAL A 170 -6.15 -5.27 19.40
N CYS A 171 -6.85 -4.15 19.60
CA CYS A 171 -6.30 -2.87 20.06
C CYS A 171 -6.59 -2.54 21.52
N ARG A 172 -7.26 -3.45 22.24
CA ARG A 172 -7.55 -3.27 23.66
C ARG A 172 -6.34 -3.76 24.46
N GLN A 173 -5.81 -2.90 25.32
CA GLN A 173 -4.86 -3.32 26.36
C GLN A 173 -5.63 -4.13 27.43
N PRO A 174 -5.00 -5.13 28.06
CA PRO A 174 -5.58 -5.86 29.19
C PRO A 174 -5.85 -4.96 30.40
#